data_AF-A0A3D1M293-F1
#
_entry.id   AF-A0A3D1M293-F1
#
_cell.length_a   1.000
_cell.length_b   1.000
_cell.length_c   1.000
_cell.angle_alpha   90.00
_cell.angle_beta   90.00
_cell.angle_gamma   90.00
#
_symmetry.space_group_name_H-M   'P 1'
#
loop_
_entity.id
_entity.type
_entity.pdbx_description
1 polymer ?
#
loop_
_entity_poly.entity_id
_entity_poly.type
_entity_poly.pdbx_seq_one_letter_code
_entity_poly.pdbx_strand_id
1 'polypeptide(L)'
;MDCKKALEESGGDVDKAESLLKKKGIASAAKKADRETDQGLIDTYIHSGGRIGAMIEINCETDFVARTDDFASLAHDIAMQVAAMSPSLLSAEEAPEPGQVTEDECLLSQPFIKDPSKTIQDLINETVGKLGENIRVRRFQRFSLGE
;
A
#
# COMPACT_ATOMS: atom_id res chain seq x y z
N MET A 1 -15.92 15.10 7.02
CA MET A 1 -16.78 15.00 8.24
C MET A 1 -16.81 13.57 8.80
N ASP A 2 -15.94 12.68 8.33
CA ASP A 2 -16.07 11.24 8.58
C ASP A 2 -15.62 10.84 9.99
N CYS A 3 -14.62 11.51 10.56
CA CYS A 3 -14.24 11.29 11.97
C CYS A 3 -15.37 11.63 12.93
N LYS A 4 -16.08 12.73 12.69
CA LYS A 4 -17.25 13.12 13.50
C LYS A 4 -18.35 12.07 13.41
N LYS A 5 -18.71 11.65 12.19
CA LYS A 5 -19.72 10.59 11.97
C LYS A 5 -19.32 9.27 12.61
N ALA A 6 -18.06 8.85 12.49
CA ALA A 6 -17.56 7.62 13.07
C ALA A 6 -17.63 7.65 14.61
N LEU A 7 -17.29 8.78 15.24
CA LEU A 7 -17.44 8.98 16.69
C LEU A 7 -18.91 8.98 17.11
N GLU A 8 -19.80 9.64 16.36
CA GLU A 8 -21.25 9.63 16.63
C GLU A 8 -21.84 8.21 16.51
N GLU A 9 -21.52 7.50 15.43
CA GLU A 9 -21.94 6.10 15.18
C GLU A 9 -21.40 5.13 16.24
N SER A 10 -20.24 5.44 16.83
CA SER A 10 -19.60 4.63 17.88
C SER A 10 -19.99 5.05 19.29
N GLY A 11 -20.85 6.07 19.46
CA GLY A 11 -21.20 6.60 20.77
C GLY A 11 -20.02 7.18 21.55
N GLY A 12 -19.01 7.72 20.85
CA GLY A 12 -17.79 8.26 21.42
C GLY A 12 -16.68 7.25 21.71
N ASP A 13 -16.91 5.96 21.43
CA ASP A 13 -15.89 4.91 21.55
C ASP A 13 -14.86 5.05 20.41
N VAL A 14 -13.62 5.39 20.77
CA VAL A 14 -12.55 5.70 19.81
C VAL A 14 -12.10 4.46 19.04
N ASP A 15 -11.96 3.31 19.71
CA ASP A 15 -11.50 2.07 19.08
C ASP A 15 -12.52 1.56 18.05
N LYS A 16 -13.81 1.66 18.39
CA LYS A 16 -14.90 1.38 17.44
C LYS A 16 -14.93 2.39 16.30
N ALA A 17 -14.71 3.68 16.57
CA ALA A 17 -14.69 4.71 15.54
C ALA A 17 -13.54 4.48 14.55
N GLU A 18 -12.36 4.10 15.04
CA GLU A 18 -11.21 3.73 14.20
C GLU A 18 -11.52 2.51 13.33
N SER A 19 -12.12 1.47 13.92
CA SER A 19 -12.57 0.29 13.18
C SER A 19 -13.58 0.61 12.08
N LEU A 20 -14.51 1.55 12.33
CA LEU A 20 -15.45 2.04 11.33
C LEU A 20 -14.75 2.82 10.21
N LEU A 21 -13.77 3.65 10.55
CA LEU A 21 -12.98 4.39 9.58
C LEU A 21 -12.16 3.45 8.70
N LYS A 22 -11.54 2.40 9.26
CA LYS A 22 -10.81 1.39 8.48
C LYS A 22 -11.73 0.71 7.46
N LYS A 23 -12.92 0.27 7.90
CA LYS A 23 -13.94 -0.30 7.00
C LYS A 23 -14.39 0.69 5.91
N LYS A 24 -14.59 1.96 6.26
CA LYS A 24 -14.91 3.02 5.30
C LYS A 24 -13.77 3.28 4.31
N GLY A 25 -12.51 3.18 4.74
CA GLY A 25 -11.31 3.27 3.91
C GLY A 25 -11.28 2.19 2.83
N ILE A 26 -11.49 0.92 3.23
CA ILE A 26 -11.59 -0.21 2.29
C ILE A 26 -12.72 0.01 1.27
N ALA A 27 -13.90 0.43 1.74
CA ALA A 27 -15.03 0.73 0.84
C ALA A 27 -14.75 1.94 -0.08
N SER A 28 -13.99 2.92 0.39
CA SER A 28 -13.56 4.10 -0.38
C SER A 28 -12.60 3.68 -1.49
N ALA A 29 -11.65 2.79 -1.19
CA ALA A 29 -10.69 2.25 -2.16
C ALA A 29 -11.39 1.43 -3.24
N ALA A 30 -12.27 0.50 -2.85
CA ALA A 30 -13.04 -0.31 -3.80
C ALA A 30 -13.86 0.55 -4.79
N LYS A 31 -14.46 1.65 -4.33
CA LYS A 31 -15.21 2.59 -5.19
C LYS A 31 -14.35 3.40 -6.17
N LYS A 32 -13.03 3.46 -5.94
CA LYS A 32 -12.08 4.26 -6.71
C LYS A 32 -11.13 3.41 -7.55
N ALA A 33 -11.15 2.08 -7.41
CA ALA A 33 -10.21 1.18 -8.05
C ALA A 33 -10.12 1.34 -9.58
N ASP A 34 -11.25 1.66 -10.23
CA ASP A 34 -11.32 1.83 -11.69
C ASP A 34 -10.87 3.21 -12.18
N ARG A 35 -10.54 4.14 -11.29
CA ARG A 35 -10.11 5.50 -11.68
C ARG A 35 -8.69 5.45 -12.23
N GLU A 36 -8.45 6.23 -13.30
CA GLU A 36 -7.13 6.36 -13.88
C GLU A 36 -6.14 6.99 -12.90
N THR A 37 -4.92 6.46 -12.91
CA THR A 37 -3.82 6.89 -12.03
C THR A 37 -2.55 6.99 -12.87
N ASP A 38 -2.28 8.19 -13.39
CA ASP A 38 -1.16 8.51 -14.28
C ASP A 38 -0.10 9.40 -13.61
N GLN A 39 -0.36 9.91 -12.41
CA GLN A 39 0.58 10.62 -11.54
C GLN A 39 1.16 9.68 -10.49
N GLY A 40 2.21 10.10 -9.76
CA GLY A 40 2.77 9.31 -8.68
C GLY A 40 4.26 9.53 -8.45
N LEU A 41 4.92 8.50 -7.89
CA LEU A 41 6.34 8.52 -7.56
C LEU A 41 7.04 7.24 -8.02
N ILE A 42 8.31 7.40 -8.39
CA ILE A 42 9.29 6.31 -8.34
C ILE A 42 10.05 6.47 -7.04
N ASP A 43 9.96 5.49 -6.14
CA ASP A 43 10.72 5.47 -4.89
C ASP A 43 11.75 4.34 -4.90
N THR A 44 12.83 4.53 -4.16
CA THR A 44 13.91 3.55 -4.05
C THR A 44 14.33 3.40 -2.60
N TYR A 45 14.50 2.15 -2.17
CA TYR A 45 15.08 1.82 -0.88
C TYR A 45 16.37 1.05 -1.09
N ILE A 46 17.49 1.56 -0.56
CA ILE A 46 18.79 0.89 -0.55
C ILE A 46 19.10 0.49 0.89
N HIS A 47 19.16 -0.81 1.15
CA HIS A 47 19.46 -1.30 2.49
C HIS A 47 20.91 -1.00 2.88
N SER A 48 21.16 -0.93 4.18
CA SER A 48 22.49 -0.65 4.72
C SER A 48 23.56 -1.58 4.13
N GLY A 49 24.68 -0.99 3.71
CA GLY A 49 25.76 -1.69 3.01
C GLY A 49 25.56 -1.88 1.50
N GLY A 50 24.45 -1.40 0.92
CA GLY A 50 24.25 -1.30 -0.53
C GLY A 50 24.14 -2.64 -1.27
N ARG A 51 23.93 -3.75 -0.55
CA ARG A 51 23.83 -5.10 -1.12
C ARG A 51 22.43 -5.49 -1.56
N ILE A 52 21.41 -4.82 -1.04
CA ILE A 52 20.00 -5.03 -1.39
C ILE A 52 19.41 -3.67 -1.74
N GLY A 53 18.69 -3.61 -2.86
CA GLY A 53 17.96 -2.43 -3.29
C GLY A 53 16.60 -2.80 -3.84
N ALA A 54 15.62 -1.94 -3.64
CA ALA A 54 14.30 -2.04 -4.24
C ALA A 54 13.92 -0.71 -4.90
N MET A 55 13.19 -0.80 -6.00
CA MET A 55 12.59 0.32 -6.70
C MET A 55 11.13 0.01 -6.93
N ILE A 56 10.25 0.98 -6.72
CA ILE A 56 8.83 0.85 -6.96
C ILE A 56 8.31 2.00 -7.81
N GLU A 57 7.25 1.75 -8.56
CA GLU A 57 6.39 2.77 -9.13
C GLU A 57 5.03 2.69 -8.45
N ILE A 58 4.61 3.78 -7.82
CA ILE A 58 3.29 3.90 -7.19
C ILE A 58 2.56 5.08 -7.80
N ASN A 59 1.32 4.87 -8.23
CA ASN A 59 0.51 5.87 -8.90
C ASN A 59 -0.64 6.39 -8.03
N CYS A 60 -1.05 7.63 -8.27
CA CYS A 60 -2.25 8.30 -7.78
C CYS A 60 -2.95 9.06 -8.92
N GLU A 61 -4.08 9.72 -8.64
CA GLU A 61 -4.88 10.43 -9.65
C GLU A 61 -4.26 11.80 -9.99
N THR A 62 -3.66 12.50 -9.01
CA THR A 62 -3.12 13.87 -9.22
C THR A 62 -1.69 14.06 -8.71
N ASP A 63 -0.99 15.05 -9.27
CA ASP A 63 0.36 15.41 -8.83
C ASP A 63 0.36 16.12 -7.46
N PHE A 64 -0.78 16.65 -7.04
CA PHE A 64 -0.98 17.21 -5.71
C PHE A 64 -0.84 16.13 -4.64
N VAL A 65 -1.52 14.98 -4.80
CA VAL A 65 -1.39 13.84 -3.88
C VAL A 65 0.01 13.24 -3.90
N ALA A 66 0.63 13.13 -5.08
CA ALA A 66 1.99 12.60 -5.23
C ALA A 66 3.04 13.38 -4.42
N ARG A 67 2.78 14.65 -4.07
CA ARG A 67 3.69 15.52 -3.30
C ARG A 67 3.36 15.60 -1.81
N THR A 68 2.40 14.82 -1.32
CA THR A 68 2.06 14.77 0.10
C THR A 68 3.02 13.86 0.88
N ASP A 69 3.30 14.21 2.13
CA ASP A 69 4.16 13.40 3.01
C ASP A 69 3.58 11.99 3.23
N ASP A 70 2.25 11.87 3.28
CA ASP A 70 1.57 10.58 3.43
C ASP A 70 1.82 9.66 2.23
N PHE A 71 1.72 10.18 1.01
CA PHE A 71 1.96 9.40 -0.21
C PHE A 71 3.45 9.04 -0.35
N ALA A 72 4.35 9.99 -0.07
CA ALA A 72 5.79 9.74 -0.08
C ALA A 72 6.21 8.68 0.98
N SER A 73 5.62 8.75 2.18
CA SER A 73 5.88 7.77 3.25
C SER A 73 5.37 6.38 2.87
N LEU A 74 4.18 6.28 2.26
CA LEU A 74 3.65 5.02 1.73
C LEU A 74 4.60 4.42 0.69
N ALA A 75 5.06 5.23 -0.27
CA ALA A 75 5.98 4.78 -1.32
C ALA A 75 7.28 4.23 -0.71
N HIS A 76 7.88 4.97 0.22
CA HIS A 76 9.10 4.55 0.90
C HIS A 76 8.92 3.25 1.70
N ASP A 77 7.80 3.11 2.40
CA ASP A 77 7.50 1.94 3.22
C ASP A 77 7.27 0.69 2.36
N ILE A 78 6.64 0.82 1.21
CA ILE A 78 6.49 -0.27 0.24
C ILE A 78 7.84 -0.61 -0.41
N ALA A 79 8.69 0.36 -0.72
CA ALA A 79 10.04 0.08 -1.24
C ALA A 79 10.88 -0.70 -0.20
N MET A 80 10.81 -0.33 1.07
CA MET A 80 11.45 -1.06 2.15
C MET A 80 10.86 -2.46 2.34
N GLN A 81 9.53 -2.61 2.23
CA GLN A 81 8.85 -3.90 2.24
C GLN A 81 9.40 -4.82 1.13
N VAL A 82 9.45 -4.33 -0.11
CA VAL A 82 9.97 -5.09 -1.26
C VAL A 82 11.40 -5.55 -0.99
N ALA A 83 12.26 -4.66 -0.49
CA ALA A 83 13.65 -5.01 -0.18
C ALA A 83 13.77 -6.13 0.86
N ALA A 84 12.93 -6.08 1.91
CA ALA A 84 12.97 -7.02 3.04
C ALA A 84 12.30 -8.37 2.73
N MET A 85 11.13 -8.36 2.11
CA MET A 85 10.27 -9.54 1.98
C MET A 85 10.41 -10.25 0.64
N SER A 86 11.12 -9.65 -0.32
CA SER A 86 11.43 -10.27 -1.62
C SER A 86 10.21 -10.84 -2.37
N PRO A 87 9.08 -10.11 -2.49
CA PRO A 87 7.94 -10.56 -3.28
C PRO A 87 8.35 -10.80 -4.73
N SER A 88 7.71 -11.76 -5.39
CA SER A 88 7.90 -12.09 -6.81
C SER A 88 6.73 -11.60 -7.68
N LEU A 89 5.58 -11.33 -7.07
CA LEU A 89 4.34 -10.92 -7.73
C LEU A 89 3.74 -9.69 -7.03
N LEU A 90 2.98 -8.87 -7.77
CA LEU A 90 2.19 -7.82 -7.13
C LEU A 90 1.00 -8.40 -6.38
N SER A 91 0.25 -9.26 -7.07
CA SER A 91 -0.97 -9.89 -6.57
C SER A 91 -1.14 -11.29 -7.17
N ALA A 92 -2.04 -12.07 -6.60
CA ALA A 92 -2.26 -13.46 -7.02
C ALA A 92 -2.83 -13.54 -8.44
N GLU A 93 -3.51 -12.49 -8.91
CA GLU A 93 -4.10 -12.39 -10.24
C GLU A 93 -3.04 -12.21 -11.35
N GLU A 94 -1.83 -11.76 -11.00
CA GLU A 94 -0.72 -11.62 -11.96
C GLU A 94 0.04 -12.93 -12.19
N ALA A 95 -0.32 -13.99 -11.47
CA ALA A 95 0.36 -15.28 -11.57
C ALA A 95 0.18 -15.92 -12.97
N PRO A 96 1.25 -16.43 -13.58
CA PRO A 96 1.19 -17.06 -14.90
C PRO A 96 0.27 -18.29 -14.96
N GLU A 97 0.18 -19.05 -13.86
CA GLU A 97 -0.66 -20.23 -13.76
C GLU A 97 -1.56 -20.17 -12.51
N PRO A 98 -2.86 -20.52 -12.61
CA PRO A 98 -3.75 -20.59 -11.47
C PRO A 98 -3.36 -21.76 -10.53
N GLY A 99 -2.81 -21.43 -9.37
CA GLY A 99 -2.48 -22.39 -8.31
C GLY A 99 -0.98 -22.41 -7.99
N GLN A 100 -0.67 -22.36 -6.69
CA GLN A 100 0.67 -22.17 -6.10
C GLN A 100 1.24 -20.74 -6.17
N VAL A 101 0.44 -19.76 -5.72
CA VAL A 101 0.99 -18.50 -5.22
C VAL A 101 0.85 -18.49 -3.71
N THR A 102 1.97 -18.36 -3.01
CA THR A 102 1.97 -18.21 -1.56
C THR A 102 1.67 -16.75 -1.18
N GLU A 103 1.11 -16.52 0.01
CA GLU A 103 0.86 -15.16 0.51
C GLU A 103 2.16 -14.34 0.59
N ASP A 104 3.29 -15.01 0.81
CA ASP A 104 4.62 -14.41 0.88
C ASP A 104 5.16 -13.98 -0.50
N GLU A 105 4.65 -14.51 -1.60
CA GLU A 105 5.08 -14.14 -2.95
C GLU A 105 4.39 -12.87 -3.46
N CYS A 106 3.19 -12.57 -2.96
CA CYS A 106 2.36 -11.45 -3.37
C CYS A 106 2.57 -10.22 -2.49
N LEU A 107 3.17 -9.16 -3.04
CA LEU A 107 3.41 -7.91 -2.32
C LEU A 107 2.16 -7.39 -1.59
N LEU A 108 1.00 -7.35 -2.24
CA LEU A 108 -0.22 -6.78 -1.66
C LEU A 108 -0.76 -7.59 -0.47
N SER A 109 -0.53 -8.90 -0.46
CA SER A 109 -1.01 -9.82 0.58
C SER A 109 -0.05 -9.93 1.76
N GLN A 110 1.22 -9.56 1.57
CA GLN A 110 2.23 -9.67 2.62
C GLN A 110 1.87 -8.84 3.86
N PRO A 111 2.16 -9.35 5.07
CA PRO A 111 2.16 -8.56 6.29
C PRO A 111 3.17 -7.42 6.19
N PHE A 112 2.78 -6.24 6.66
CA PHE A 112 3.65 -5.06 6.66
C PHE A 112 4.75 -5.19 7.71
N ILE A 113 6.01 -5.05 7.30
CA ILE A 113 7.17 -5.26 8.19
C ILE A 113 7.21 -4.36 9.43
N LYS A 114 6.60 -3.18 9.42
CA LYS A 114 6.53 -2.31 10.61
C LYS A 114 5.33 -2.62 11.52
N ASP A 115 4.28 -3.20 10.96
CA ASP A 115 3.05 -3.56 11.68
C ASP A 115 2.42 -4.80 11.04
N PRO A 116 2.79 -6.01 11.48
CA PRO A 116 2.29 -7.26 10.90
C PRO A 116 0.78 -7.49 11.07
N SER A 117 0.07 -6.64 11.82
CA SER A 117 -1.39 -6.71 11.94
C SER A 117 -2.12 -6.21 10.68
N LYS A 118 -1.38 -5.60 9.75
CA LYS A 118 -1.89 -5.05 8.49
C LYS A 118 -1.12 -5.64 7.32
N THR A 119 -1.80 -5.84 6.20
CA THR A 119 -1.15 -6.14 4.92
C THR A 119 -0.76 -4.85 4.20
N ILE A 120 0.03 -4.97 3.13
CA ILE A 120 0.31 -3.83 2.24
C ILE A 120 -0.97 -3.30 1.59
N GLN A 121 -1.90 -4.18 1.21
CA GLN A 121 -3.20 -3.74 0.69
C GLN A 121 -3.99 -2.91 1.71
N ASP A 122 -3.97 -3.29 2.99
CA ASP A 122 -4.60 -2.51 4.06
C ASP A 122 -3.98 -1.12 4.19
N LEU A 123 -2.65 -1.02 4.14
CA LEU A 123 -1.93 0.24 4.22
C LEU A 123 -2.28 1.17 3.04
N ILE A 124 -2.39 0.62 1.83
CA ILE A 124 -2.86 1.36 0.65
C ILE A 124 -4.30 1.83 0.86
N ASN A 125 -5.21 0.95 1.29
CA ASN A 125 -6.62 1.28 1.51
C ASN A 125 -6.82 2.38 2.56
N GLU A 126 -6.04 2.34 3.65
CA GLU A 126 -6.03 3.38 4.68
C GLU A 126 -5.58 4.71 4.09
N THR A 127 -4.55 4.71 3.26
CA THR A 127 -4.04 5.91 2.57
C THR A 127 -5.05 6.46 1.56
N VAL A 128 -5.72 5.60 0.79
CA VAL A 128 -6.84 5.99 -0.10
C VAL A 128 -7.99 6.59 0.70
N GLY A 129 -8.32 6.02 1.86
CA GLY A 129 -9.31 6.57 2.77
C GLY A 129 -8.96 7.97 3.27
N LYS A 130 -7.68 8.23 3.52
CA LYS A 130 -7.15 9.51 4.01
C LYS A 130 -7.04 10.57 2.91
N LEU A 131 -6.48 10.21 1.75
CA LEU A 131 -6.16 11.15 0.67
C LEU A 131 -7.29 11.30 -0.35
N GLY A 132 -8.20 10.32 -0.43
CA GLY A 132 -9.39 10.41 -1.27
C GLY A 132 -9.16 10.15 -2.76
N GLU A 133 -7.97 9.68 -3.15
CA GLU A 133 -7.63 9.27 -4.52
C GLU A 133 -7.38 7.77 -4.60
N ASN A 134 -7.59 7.19 -5.79
CA ASN A 134 -7.10 5.86 -6.11
C ASN A 134 -5.57 5.82 -6.00
N ILE A 135 -5.04 4.79 -5.37
CA ILE A 135 -3.60 4.56 -5.23
C ILE A 135 -3.32 3.12 -5.60
N ARG A 136 -2.33 2.90 -6.48
CA ARG A 136 -1.90 1.55 -6.88
C ARG A 136 -0.40 1.46 -6.99
N VAL A 137 0.16 0.31 -6.63
CA VAL A 137 1.53 -0.03 -7.03
C VAL A 137 1.47 -0.55 -8.46
N ARG A 138 2.26 0.03 -9.35
CA ARG A 138 2.26 -0.30 -10.78
C ARG A 138 3.23 -1.42 -11.12
N ARG A 139 4.40 -1.37 -10.49
CA ARG A 139 5.50 -2.34 -10.66
C ARG A 139 6.53 -2.12 -9.56
N PHE A 140 7.32 -3.14 -9.32
CA PHE A 140 8.49 -3.05 -8.46
C PHE A 140 9.61 -3.91 -9.02
N GLN A 141 10.83 -3.65 -8.57
CA GLN A 141 11.99 -4.48 -8.83
C GLN A 141 12.86 -4.51 -7.58
N ARG A 142 13.32 -5.71 -7.23
CA ARG A 142 14.33 -5.93 -6.20
C ARG A 142 15.63 -6.39 -6.83
N PHE A 143 16.75 -5.95 -6.27
CA PHE A 143 18.09 -6.40 -6.59
C PHE A 143 18.79 -6.83 -5.30
N SER A 144 19.57 -7.91 -5.38
CA SER A 144 20.39 -8.42 -4.30
C SER A 144 21.73 -8.87 -4.87
N LEU A 145 22.83 -8.51 -4.21
CA LEU A 145 24.16 -8.84 -4.69
C LEU A 145 24.42 -10.35 -4.60
N GLY A 146 24.57 -10.99 -5.76
CA GLY A 146 24.88 -12.43 -5.89
C GLY A 146 23.65 -13.33 -6.02
N GLU A 147 22.48 -12.73 -6.22
CA GLU A 147 21.22 -13.39 -6.56
C GLU A 147 20.92 -13.29 -8.07
#